data_AF-A0A925VTP8-F1
#
_entry.id   AF-A0A925VTP8-F1
#
_cell.length_a   1.000
_cell.length_b   1.000
_cell.length_c   1.000
_cell.angle_alpha   90.00
_cell.angle_beta   90.00
_cell.angle_gamma   90.00
#
_symmetry.space_group_name_H-M   'P 1'
#
loop_
_entity.id
_entity.type
_entity.pdbx_description
1 polymer ?
#
loop_
_entity_poly.entity_id
_entity_poly.type
_entity_poly.pdbx_seq_one_letter_code
_entity_poly.pdbx_strand_id
1 'polypeptide(L)'
;YLTLPCAAYCLPAPPDLPPRPRRIRDDRHGPTSWVSITVTEGKNRQVRKMTAAAGFPTLRLVRVRIGEIRLTGLAPGEVREVAELEW
;
A
#
# COMPACT_ATOMS: atom_id res chain seq x y z
N TYR A 1 -17.61 9.60 -5.81
CA TYR A 1 -16.16 9.62 -6.09
C TYR A 1 -15.88 8.48 -7.06
N LEU A 2 -15.46 8.77 -8.29
CA LEU A 2 -15.25 7.76 -9.34
C LEU A 2 -13.76 7.58 -9.62
N THR A 3 -13.34 6.34 -9.85
CA THR A 3 -11.96 5.95 -10.15
C THR A 3 -11.94 5.07 -11.41
N LEU A 4 -10.79 5.02 -12.07
CA LEU A 4 -10.54 4.01 -13.10
C LEU A 4 -10.53 2.60 -12.47
N PRO A 5 -10.81 1.55 -13.26
CA PRO A 5 -10.60 0.18 -12.83
C PRO A 5 -9.16 -0.04 -12.33
N CYS A 6 -9.02 -0.87 -11.31
CA CYS A 6 -7.74 -1.24 -10.73
C CYS A 6 -7.66 -2.75 -10.55
N ALA A 7 -6.45 -3.31 -10.55
CA ALA A 7 -6.26 -4.68 -10.10
C ALA A 7 -6.18 -4.71 -8.57
N ALA A 8 -6.93 -5.62 -7.94
CA ALA A 8 -6.88 -5.81 -6.49
C ALA A 8 -7.02 -7.29 -6.13
N TYR A 9 -6.26 -7.74 -5.14
CA TYR A 9 -6.36 -9.10 -4.60
C TYR A 9 -5.98 -9.15 -3.12
N CYS A 10 -6.61 -10.06 -2.38
CA CYS A 10 -6.27 -10.32 -0.98
C CYS A 10 -4.92 -11.02 -0.88
N LEU A 11 -4.10 -10.60 0.07
CA LEU A 11 -2.87 -11.33 0.40
C LEU A 11 -3.21 -12.46 1.38
N PRO A 12 -2.70 -13.69 1.15
CA PRO A 12 -3.00 -14.84 2.01
C PRO A 12 -2.32 -14.74 3.38
N ALA A 13 -1.25 -13.95 3.49
CA ALA A 13 -0.52 -13.68 4.71
C ALA A 13 -0.09 -12.20 4.77
N PRO A 14 0.21 -11.67 5.97
CA PRO A 14 0.82 -10.35 6.10
C PRO A 14 2.13 -10.28 5.29
N PRO A 15 2.34 -9.21 4.49
CA PRO A 15 3.60 -9.02 3.78
C PRO A 15 4.74 -8.77 4.76
N ASP A 16 5.94 -9.22 4.39
CA ASP A 16 7.16 -8.90 5.12
C ASP A 16 7.46 -7.41 4.96
N LEU A 17 7.12 -6.64 6.00
CA LEU A 17 7.30 -5.21 6.04
C LEU A 17 7.90 -4.83 7.39
N PRO A 18 8.83 -3.87 7.42
CA PRO A 18 9.49 -3.44 8.64
C PRO A 18 8.47 -2.99 9.69
N PRO A 19 8.80 -3.14 10.99
CA PRO A 19 7.95 -2.67 12.06
C PRO A 19 7.78 -1.16 11.93
N ARG A 20 6.62 -0.71 12.34
CA ARG A 20 6.24 0.70 12.29
C ARG A 20 6.52 1.37 13.64
N PRO A 21 6.74 2.70 13.65
CA PRO A 21 7.00 3.43 14.89
C PRO A 21 5.74 3.66 15.74
N ARG A 22 4.55 3.75 15.13
CA ARG A 22 3.28 4.03 15.84
C ARG A 22 2.35 2.84 15.81
N ARG A 23 1.66 2.55 16.92
CA ARG A 23 0.57 1.58 16.96
C ARG A 23 -0.62 1.99 16.05
N ILE A 24 -1.37 0.99 15.61
CA ILE A 24 -2.53 0.90 14.68
C ILE A 24 -3.52 0.46 15.73
N ARG A 25 -4.68 1.09 15.67
CA ARG A 25 -5.76 1.01 16.65
C ARG A 25 -5.79 -0.31 17.41
N ASP A 26 -6.04 -0.16 18.71
CA ASP A 26 -6.17 -1.20 19.74
C ASP A 26 -6.94 -2.44 19.26
N ASP A 27 -6.73 -3.58 19.92
CA ASP A 27 -7.23 -4.92 19.56
C ASP A 27 -8.75 -4.98 19.35
N ARG A 28 -9.47 -3.97 19.86
CA ARG A 28 -10.89 -3.69 19.60
C ARG A 28 -11.25 -3.48 18.13
N HIS A 29 -10.27 -3.29 17.24
CA HIS A 29 -10.52 -3.10 15.81
C HIS A 29 -10.97 -4.39 15.11
N GLY A 30 -10.78 -5.55 15.73
CA GLY A 30 -11.08 -6.85 15.12
C GLY A 30 -9.99 -7.30 14.14
N PRO A 31 -10.24 -8.38 13.38
CA PRO A 31 -9.26 -8.97 12.48
C PRO A 31 -8.89 -7.99 11.35
N THR A 32 -7.62 -7.96 11.00
CA THR A 32 -7.10 -7.15 9.88
C THR A 32 -6.65 -8.04 8.73
N SER A 33 -6.86 -7.56 7.50
CA SER A 33 -6.37 -8.22 6.28
C SER A 33 -5.44 -7.29 5.48
N TRP A 34 -4.72 -7.89 4.54
CA TRP A 34 -3.90 -7.16 3.58
C TRP A 34 -4.46 -7.34 2.17
N VAL A 35 -4.41 -6.25 1.40
CA VAL A 35 -4.84 -6.23 0.01
C VAL A 35 -3.75 -5.57 -0.83
N SER A 36 -3.42 -6.21 -1.94
CA SER A 36 -2.59 -5.62 -2.98
C SER A 36 -3.49 -4.85 -3.94
N ILE A 37 -3.13 -3.60 -4.25
CA ILE A 37 -3.89 -2.73 -5.14
C ILE A 37 -2.92 -2.07 -6.11
N THR A 38 -3.15 -2.26 -7.41
CA THR A 38 -2.42 -1.59 -8.49
C THR A 38 -3.33 -0.60 -9.17
N VAL A 39 -2.99 0.69 -9.08
CA VAL A 39 -3.69 1.79 -9.75
C VAL A 39 -2.82 2.40 -10.84
N THR A 40 -3.45 2.89 -11.89
CA THR A 40 -2.81 3.62 -13.01
C THR A 40 -3.10 5.13 -12.97
N GLU A 41 -3.84 5.60 -11.96
CA GLU A 41 -4.06 7.02 -11.67
C GLU A 41 -3.64 7.37 -10.24
N GLY A 42 -3.39 8.67 -10.00
CA GLY A 42 -2.84 9.19 -8.75
C GLY A 42 -3.75 10.18 -8.02
N LYS A 43 -5.04 9.90 -7.84
CA LYS A 43 -5.95 10.85 -7.17
C LYS A 43 -5.63 11.00 -5.68
N ASN A 44 -5.94 12.18 -5.12
CA ASN A 44 -5.70 12.46 -3.70
C ASN A 44 -6.35 11.42 -2.78
N ARG A 45 -5.50 10.71 -2.01
CA ARG A 45 -5.89 9.66 -1.05
C ARG A 45 -6.74 8.55 -1.67
N GLN A 46 -6.56 8.28 -2.97
CA GLN A 46 -7.41 7.37 -3.75
C GLN A 46 -7.60 6.00 -3.08
N VAL A 47 -6.52 5.27 -2.82
CA VAL A 47 -6.59 3.94 -2.18
C VAL A 47 -7.36 4.00 -0.86
N ARG A 48 -7.10 5.01 -0.02
CA ARG A 48 -7.80 5.18 1.26
C ARG A 48 -9.29 5.45 1.11
N LYS A 49 -9.68 6.22 0.10
CA LYS A 49 -11.08 6.50 -0.22
C LYS A 49 -11.77 5.26 -0.78
N MET A 50 -11.08 4.49 -1.64
CA MET A 50 -11.60 3.26 -2.22
C MET A 50 -11.88 2.20 -1.16
N THR A 51 -10.92 1.87 -0.28
CA THR A 51 -11.16 0.83 0.72
C THR A 51 -12.21 1.28 1.76
N ALA A 52 -12.26 2.56 2.14
CA ALA A 52 -13.30 3.09 3.01
C ALA A 52 -14.70 3.00 2.38
N ALA A 53 -14.82 3.29 1.08
CA ALA A 53 -16.07 3.12 0.35
C ALA A 53 -16.53 1.66 0.27
N ALA A 54 -15.60 0.71 0.28
CA ALA A 54 -15.88 -0.72 0.38
C ALA A 54 -16.17 -1.21 1.83
N GLY A 55 -16.17 -0.32 2.83
CA GLY A 55 -16.43 -0.67 4.23
C GLY A 55 -15.20 -1.05 5.06
N PHE A 56 -13.99 -0.95 4.49
CA PHE A 56 -12.73 -1.36 5.14
C PHE A 56 -11.71 -0.21 5.18
N PRO A 57 -11.76 0.68 6.19
CA PRO A 57 -10.84 1.81 6.29
C PRO A 57 -9.35 1.38 6.30
N THR A 58 -8.51 2.03 5.50
CA THR A 58 -7.08 1.67 5.41
C THR A 58 -6.32 1.98 6.71
N LEU A 59 -5.79 0.95 7.35
CA LEU A 59 -4.96 1.06 8.56
C LEU A 59 -3.49 1.35 8.24
N ARG A 60 -2.92 0.61 7.28
CA ARG A 60 -1.54 0.74 6.82
C ARG A 60 -1.54 0.75 5.30
N LEU A 61 -0.77 1.67 4.72
CA LEU A 61 -0.60 1.78 3.27
C LEU A 61 0.89 1.91 3.00
N VAL A 62 1.43 0.98 2.22
CA VAL A 62 2.82 0.99 1.77
C VAL A 62 2.82 0.83 0.27
N ARG A 63 3.45 1.77 -0.43
CA ARG A 63 3.66 1.65 -1.87
C ARG A 63 4.95 0.87 -2.08
N VAL A 64 4.85 -0.34 -2.63
CA VAL A 64 6.00 -1.24 -2.81
C VAL A 64 6.66 -1.15 -4.19
N ARG A 65 5.97 -0.56 -5.17
CA ARG A 65 6.48 -0.36 -6.54
C ARG A 65 5.87 0.86 -7.23
N ILE A 66 6.57 1.36 -8.24
CA ILE A 66 6.09 2.28 -9.29
C ILE A 66 6.59 1.72 -10.62
N GLY A 67 5.70 1.47 -11.58
CA GLY A 67 6.09 0.76 -12.81
C GLY A 67 6.72 -0.59 -12.45
N GLU A 68 7.91 -0.85 -12.99
CA GLU A 68 8.72 -2.03 -12.65
C GLU A 68 9.70 -1.82 -11.48
N ILE A 69 9.89 -0.58 -11.02
CA ILE A 69 10.78 -0.24 -9.91
C ILE A 69 10.14 -0.67 -8.58
N ARG A 70 10.83 -1.55 -7.84
CA ARG A 70 10.40 -2.10 -6.54
C ARG A 70 11.27 -1.56 -5.40
N LEU A 71 10.69 -1.46 -4.19
CA LEU A 71 11.41 -1.11 -2.96
C LEU A 71 12.25 -2.27 -2.37
N THR A 72 12.46 -3.35 -3.12
CA THR A 72 13.13 -4.57 -2.61
C THR A 72 14.53 -4.26 -2.11
N GLY A 73 14.83 -4.69 -0.89
CA GLY A 73 16.16 -4.52 -0.27
C GLY A 73 16.48 -3.08 0.13
N LEU A 74 15.47 -2.25 0.39
CA LEU A 74 15.61 -0.93 1.00
C LEU A 74 14.87 -0.89 2.35
N ALA A 75 15.58 -0.45 3.39
CA ALA A 75 14.98 -0.19 4.69
C ALA A 75 14.22 1.16 4.69
N PRO A 76 13.31 1.39 5.66
CA PRO A 76 12.62 2.67 5.77
C PRO A 76 13.60 3.83 5.93
N GLY A 77 13.48 4.83 5.05
CA GLY A 77 14.34 6.01 5.04
C GLY A 77 15.62 5.85 4.22
N GLU A 78 15.95 4.63 3.77
CA GLU A 78 17.04 4.45 2.82
C GLU A 78 16.68 4.99 1.44
N VAL A 79 17.71 5.48 0.77
CA VAL A 79 17.65 5.97 -0.61
C VAL A 79 18.74 5.26 -1.38
N ARG A 80 18.40 4.82 -2.60
CA ARG A 80 19.35 4.29 -3.56
C ARG A 80 19.23 5.11 -4.83
N GLU A 81 20.34 5.70 -5.23
CA GLU A 81 20.45 6.36 -6.52
C GLU A 81 20.38 5.30 -7.63
N VAL A 82 19.68 5.63 -8.70
CA VAL A 82 19.60 4.81 -9.92
C VAL A 82 20.30 5.57 -11.03
N ALA A 83 21.10 4.88 -11.83
CA ALA A 83 21.83 5.50 -12.94
C ALA A 83 20.87 6.07 -14.00
N GLU A 84 19.75 5.39 -14.22
CA GLU A 84 18.69 5.81 -15.11
C GLU A 84 17.32 5.37 -14.55
N LEU A 85 16.29 6.19 -14.79
CA LEU A 85 14.91 5.90 -14.39
C LEU A 85 14.18 5.25 -15.56
N GLU A 86 14.13 3.92 -15.58
CA GLU A 86 13.30 3.15 -16.52
C GLU A 86 11.87 3.01 -15.97
N TRP A 87 10.87 3.30 -16.81
CA TRP A 87 9.45 3.34 -16.45
C TRP A 87 8.69 2.06 -16.81
#